data_AF-A0A938GZH2-F1
#
_entry.id   AF-A0A938GZH2-F1
#
_cell.length_a   1.000
_cell.length_b   1.000
_cell.length_c   1.000
_cell.angle_alpha   90.00
_cell.angle_beta   90.00
_cell.angle_gamma   90.00
#
_symmetry.space_group_name_H-M   'P 1'
#
loop_
_entity.id
_entity.type
_entity.pdbx_description
1 polymer ?
#
loop_
_entity_poly.entity_id
_entity_poly.type
_entity_poly.pdbx_seq_one_letter_code
_entity_poly.pdbx_strand_id
1 'polypeptide(L)'
;MGGPTVEEREAKIASEPDGDFYYGRRYFVEKTRFWGYLREPRKPWSTAKLVMMREDRLKAPDRLPEDGPSGARYAFDHNFEYRIRGRFTGREAYDPNSNQILPEFLLTGYELLDRNPGWLFRPSDRYHRHRITMMP
;
A
#
# COMPACT_ATOMS: atom_id res chain seq x y z
N MET A 1 -17.23 -8.91 -10.38
CA MET A 1 -16.52 -7.64 -10.12
C MET A 1 -17.26 -6.96 -8.98
N GLY A 2 -16.76 -7.11 -7.77
CA GLY A 2 -17.38 -6.57 -6.56
C GLY A 2 -16.42 -5.58 -5.89
N GLY A 3 -16.98 -4.57 -5.26
CA GLY A 3 -16.27 -3.48 -4.60
C GLY A 3 -17.27 -2.36 -4.32
N PRO A 4 -16.95 -1.43 -3.40
CA PRO A 4 -17.84 -0.32 -3.11
C PRO A 4 -18.06 0.53 -4.37
N THR A 5 -19.20 1.20 -4.45
CA THR A 5 -19.38 2.30 -5.39
C THR A 5 -18.37 3.42 -5.07
N VAL A 6 -18.17 4.34 -6.00
CA VAL A 6 -17.31 5.51 -5.76
C VAL A 6 -17.84 6.31 -4.58
N GLU A 7 -19.15 6.55 -4.54
CA GLU A 7 -19.83 7.28 -3.46
C GLU A 7 -19.68 6.58 -2.10
N GLU A 8 -19.86 5.26 -2.03
CA GLU A 8 -19.68 4.48 -0.80
C GLU A 8 -18.24 4.59 -0.28
N ARG A 9 -17.25 4.57 -1.18
CA ARG A 9 -15.85 4.73 -0.79
C ARG A 9 -15.53 6.15 -0.34
N GLU A 10 -16.04 7.17 -1.03
CA GLU A 10 -15.84 8.56 -0.62
C GLU A 10 -16.47 8.83 0.75
N ALA A 11 -17.67 8.30 1.00
CA ALA A 11 -18.33 8.36 2.31
C ALA A 11 -17.52 7.60 3.39
N LYS A 12 -16.98 6.41 3.07
CA LYS A 12 -16.07 5.67 3.97
C LYS A 12 -14.85 6.52 4.30
N ILE A 13 -14.19 7.12 3.31
CA ILE A 13 -12.99 7.95 3.51
C ILE A 13 -13.31 9.17 4.38
N ALA A 14 -14.42 9.86 4.10
CA ALA A 14 -14.84 11.03 4.86
C ALA A 14 -15.14 10.71 6.34
N SER A 15 -15.61 9.49 6.62
CA SER A 15 -15.94 9.02 7.97
C SER A 15 -14.76 8.37 8.71
N GLU A 16 -13.57 8.33 8.11
CA GLU A 16 -12.40 7.73 8.75
C GLU A 16 -12.05 8.40 10.07
N PRO A 17 -11.64 7.62 11.10
CA PRO A 17 -10.97 8.18 12.26
C PRO A 17 -9.72 8.91 11.80
N ASP A 18 -9.46 10.07 12.39
CA ASP A 18 -8.23 10.80 12.22
C ASP A 18 -7.17 10.34 13.24
N GLY A 19 -5.90 10.68 13.01
CA GLY A 19 -4.83 10.41 13.96
C GLY A 19 -3.45 10.30 13.31
N ASP A 20 -2.46 9.99 14.14
CA ASP A 20 -1.06 9.82 13.72
C ASP A 20 -0.83 8.43 13.10
N PHE A 21 -1.44 8.22 11.94
CA PHE A 21 -1.30 7.02 11.12
C PHE A 21 -1.66 7.31 9.67
N TYR A 22 -1.41 6.33 8.81
CA TYR A 22 -1.72 6.34 7.39
C TYR A 22 -2.61 5.14 7.05
N TYR A 23 -3.48 5.31 6.06
CA TYR A 23 -4.11 4.18 5.38
C TYR A 23 -3.19 3.69 4.28
N GLY A 24 -2.83 2.42 4.36
CA GLY A 24 -1.94 1.76 3.43
C GLY A 24 -2.66 0.72 2.60
N ARG A 25 -2.37 0.69 1.31
CA ARG A 25 -2.78 -0.40 0.43
C ARG A 25 -1.56 -1.06 -0.17
N ARG A 26 -1.43 -2.35 0.09
CA ARG A 26 -0.37 -3.14 -0.51
C ARG A 26 -0.50 -3.08 -2.03
N TYR A 27 0.57 -2.67 -2.69
CA TYR A 27 0.67 -2.79 -4.13
C TYR A 27 1.93 -3.58 -4.46
N PHE A 28 1.73 -4.79 -4.95
CA PHE A 28 2.82 -5.67 -5.33
C PHE A 28 2.97 -5.69 -6.84
N VAL A 29 4.21 -5.49 -7.31
CA VAL A 29 4.64 -5.81 -8.66
C VAL A 29 5.92 -6.62 -8.53
N GLU A 30 6.02 -7.73 -9.28
CA GLU A 30 7.18 -8.61 -9.20
C GLU A 30 8.49 -7.87 -9.42
N LYS A 31 9.51 -8.29 -8.66
CA LYS A 31 10.87 -7.75 -8.64
C LYS A 31 11.00 -6.31 -8.13
N THR A 32 9.95 -5.50 -8.08
CA THR A 32 10.00 -4.18 -7.45
C THR A 32 10.17 -4.28 -5.93
N ARG A 33 10.77 -3.26 -5.33
CA ARG A 33 11.05 -3.23 -3.87
C ARG A 33 10.23 -2.22 -3.09
N PHE A 34 9.38 -1.44 -3.76
CA PHE A 34 8.37 -0.64 -3.07
C PHE A 34 7.35 -1.53 -2.37
N TRP A 35 6.74 -0.99 -1.33
CA TRP A 35 5.74 -1.72 -0.56
C TRP A 35 4.32 -1.51 -1.08
N GLY A 36 3.94 -0.27 -1.34
CA GLY A 36 2.57 0.07 -1.68
C GLY A 36 2.28 1.55 -1.48
N TYR A 37 0.99 1.87 -1.44
CA TYR A 37 0.52 3.25 -1.37
C TYR A 37 0.12 3.62 0.04
N LEU A 38 0.57 4.79 0.51
CA LEU A 38 0.15 5.39 1.78
C LEU A 38 -0.58 6.71 1.53
N ARG A 39 -1.67 6.93 2.25
CA ARG A 39 -2.34 8.23 2.33
C ARG A 39 -2.71 8.58 3.77
N GLU A 40 -2.88 9.87 4.02
CA GLU A 40 -3.40 10.38 5.28
C GLU A 40 -4.90 10.04 5.44
N PRO A 41 -5.39 9.92 6.68
CA PRO A 41 -6.81 9.76 6.96
C PRO A 41 -7.64 10.86 6.30
N ARG A 42 -8.85 10.50 5.83
CA ARG A 42 -9.80 11.42 5.18
C ARG A 42 -9.32 12.11 3.91
N LYS A 43 -8.12 11.80 3.43
CA LYS A 43 -7.65 12.23 2.11
C LYS A 43 -8.03 11.22 1.04
N PRO A 44 -8.35 11.68 -0.19
CA PRO A 44 -8.65 10.76 -1.28
C PRO A 44 -7.40 9.96 -1.67
N TRP A 45 -7.61 8.80 -2.31
CA TRP A 45 -6.50 7.97 -2.77
C TRP A 45 -5.61 8.67 -3.81
N SER A 46 -6.10 9.69 -4.52
CA SER A 46 -5.31 10.51 -5.44
C SER A 46 -4.12 11.23 -4.78
N THR A 47 -4.12 11.40 -3.45
CA THR A 47 -2.97 11.97 -2.71
C THR A 47 -2.01 10.91 -2.19
N ALA A 48 -2.26 9.63 -2.47
CA ALA A 48 -1.44 8.54 -1.96
C ALA A 48 -0.05 8.54 -2.62
N LYS A 49 0.96 8.17 -1.83
CA LYS A 49 2.34 8.06 -2.29
C LYS A 49 2.74 6.60 -2.34
N LEU A 50 3.38 6.18 -3.44
CA LEU A 50 4.06 4.90 -3.51
C LEU A 50 5.34 4.99 -2.66
N VAL A 51 5.53 4.08 -1.70
CA VAL A 51 6.60 4.21 -0.71
C VAL A 51 7.58 3.05 -0.68
N MET A 52 8.83 3.38 -0.34
CA MET A 52 9.83 2.43 0.12
C MET A 52 9.78 2.38 1.64
N MET A 53 9.52 1.18 2.20
CA MET A 53 9.48 0.99 3.65
C MET A 53 10.89 0.83 4.20
N ARG A 54 11.24 1.69 5.16
CA ARG A 54 12.46 1.53 5.97
C ARG A 54 12.14 0.65 7.18
N GLU A 55 12.80 -0.49 7.22
CA GLU A 55 12.51 -1.58 8.17
C GLU A 55 13.42 -1.59 9.42
N ASP A 56 14.20 -0.53 9.69
CA ASP A 56 15.15 -0.46 10.82
C ASP A 56 14.51 -0.74 12.20
N ARG A 57 13.21 -0.49 12.34
CA ARG A 57 12.45 -0.66 13.59
C ARG A 57 11.49 -1.83 13.54
N LEU A 58 10.82 -2.00 12.41
CA LEU A 58 9.80 -3.02 12.22
C LEU A 58 9.81 -3.47 10.76
N LYS A 59 9.70 -4.79 10.55
CA LYS A 59 9.54 -5.35 9.20
C LYS A 59 8.19 -4.94 8.61
N ALA A 60 8.14 -4.70 7.32
CA ALA A 60 6.93 -4.39 6.59
C ALA A 60 5.92 -5.56 6.65
N PRO A 61 4.61 -5.28 6.52
CA PRO A 61 3.62 -6.32 6.26
C PRO A 61 4.05 -7.18 5.08
N ASP A 62 3.74 -8.49 5.14
CA ASP A 62 4.06 -9.45 4.08
C ASP A 62 5.58 -9.59 3.80
N ARG A 63 6.44 -9.29 4.79
CA ARG A 63 7.89 -9.58 4.71
C ARG A 63 8.20 -11.08 4.86
N LEU A 64 7.72 -11.89 3.91
CA LEU A 64 7.88 -13.34 3.85
C LEU A 64 8.96 -13.75 2.82
N PRO A 65 9.42 -15.02 2.83
CA PRO A 65 10.31 -15.55 1.80
C PRO A 65 9.65 -15.57 0.40
N GLU A 66 10.43 -15.33 -0.65
CA GLU A 66 9.94 -15.37 -2.05
C GLU A 66 9.63 -16.81 -2.51
N ASP A 67 10.28 -17.81 -1.92
CA ASP A 67 10.15 -19.24 -2.18
C ASP A 67 9.24 -19.98 -1.19
N GLY A 68 8.51 -19.25 -0.33
CA GLY A 68 7.61 -19.82 0.67
C GLY A 68 6.41 -20.60 0.11
N PRO A 69 5.69 -21.38 0.95
CA PRO A 69 4.49 -22.08 0.54
C PRO A 69 3.35 -21.11 0.19
N SER A 70 2.34 -21.60 -0.55
CA SER A 70 1.17 -20.79 -0.92
C SER A 70 0.47 -20.24 0.32
N GLY A 71 0.12 -18.95 0.33
CA GLY A 71 -0.47 -18.28 1.50
C GLY A 71 0.52 -17.87 2.60
N ALA A 72 1.79 -18.25 2.49
CA ALA A 72 2.88 -17.78 3.35
C ALA A 72 4.15 -17.48 2.54
N ARG A 73 3.94 -16.88 1.36
CA ARG A 73 4.96 -16.41 0.43
C ARG A 73 4.84 -14.91 0.28
N TYR A 74 5.96 -14.23 0.06
CA TYR A 74 5.99 -12.82 -0.32
C TYR A 74 4.92 -12.51 -1.38
N ALA A 75 4.22 -11.41 -1.17
CA ALA A 75 3.15 -10.87 -2.00
C ALA A 75 1.80 -11.59 -1.95
N PHE A 76 1.50 -12.35 -0.90
CA PHE A 76 0.17 -12.95 -0.76
C PHE A 76 -0.92 -11.92 -0.43
N ASP A 77 -0.54 -10.75 0.08
CA ASP A 77 -1.43 -9.72 0.61
C ASP A 77 -1.70 -8.57 -0.38
N HIS A 78 -1.50 -8.81 -1.68
CA HIS A 78 -1.78 -7.79 -2.69
C HIS A 78 -3.16 -7.15 -2.45
N ASN A 79 -3.16 -5.82 -2.40
CA ASN A 79 -4.35 -4.98 -2.21
C ASN A 79 -5.02 -5.06 -0.82
N PHE A 80 -4.40 -5.71 0.17
CA PHE A 80 -4.87 -5.63 1.57
C PHE A 80 -4.75 -4.18 2.09
N GLU A 81 -5.70 -3.79 2.94
CA GLU A 81 -5.77 -2.50 3.59
C GLU A 81 -5.20 -2.58 5.01
N TYR A 82 -4.28 -1.68 5.31
CA TYR A 82 -3.62 -1.59 6.60
C TYR A 82 -3.78 -0.18 7.18
N ARG A 83 -3.85 -0.11 8.51
CA ARG A 83 -3.46 1.10 9.25
C ARG A 83 -1.96 1.03 9.50
N ILE A 84 -1.21 2.03 9.06
CA ILE A 84 0.25 2.08 9.14
C ILE A 84 0.66 3.24 10.06
N ARG A 85 1.55 2.98 11.02
CA ARG A 85 2.16 4.00 11.88
C ARG A 85 3.62 4.18 11.51
N GLY A 86 4.08 5.43 11.56
CA GLY A 86 5.43 5.78 11.15
C GLY A 86 5.49 7.22 10.65
N ARG A 87 6.56 7.55 9.91
CA ARG A 87 6.68 8.86 9.29
C ARG A 87 7.51 8.80 8.01
N PHE A 88 7.27 9.75 7.12
CA PHE A 88 8.20 10.05 6.04
C PHE A 88 9.50 10.62 6.61
N THR A 89 10.65 10.13 6.13
CA THR A 89 11.95 10.54 6.66
C THR A 89 12.52 11.78 5.98
N GLY A 90 11.89 12.23 4.88
CA GLY A 90 12.41 13.27 3.99
C GLY A 90 13.49 12.77 3.04
N ARG A 91 13.86 11.49 3.12
CA ARG A 91 14.76 10.83 2.17
C ARG A 91 13.98 10.13 1.07
N GLU A 92 14.70 9.79 0.02
CA GLU A 92 14.19 9.01 -1.10
C GLU A 92 15.07 7.80 -1.35
N ALA A 93 14.48 6.77 -1.97
CA ALA A 93 15.16 5.54 -2.34
C ALA A 93 14.84 5.20 -3.79
N TYR A 94 15.86 4.76 -4.52
CA TYR A 94 15.72 4.33 -5.90
C TYR A 94 15.33 2.85 -5.97
N ASP A 95 14.25 2.54 -6.68
CA ASP A 95 13.88 1.16 -7.03
C ASP A 95 14.28 0.89 -8.50
N PRO A 96 15.37 0.16 -8.76
CA PRO A 96 15.88 -0.05 -10.11
C PRO A 96 14.90 -0.81 -11.01
N ASN A 97 14.04 -1.64 -10.43
CA ASN A 97 13.14 -2.50 -11.21
C ASN A 97 11.89 -1.77 -11.70
N SER A 98 11.51 -0.67 -11.04
CA SER A 98 10.52 0.27 -11.58
C SER A 98 11.13 1.54 -12.17
N ASN A 99 12.44 1.76 -11.97
CA ASN A 99 13.15 2.97 -12.32
C ASN A 99 12.53 4.25 -11.70
N GLN A 100 12.06 4.14 -10.45
CA GLN A 100 11.46 5.26 -9.70
C GLN A 100 12.31 5.66 -8.50
N ILE A 101 12.31 6.96 -8.20
CA ILE A 101 12.77 7.52 -6.94
C ILE A 101 11.53 7.70 -6.06
N LEU A 102 11.50 7.04 -4.91
CA LEU A 102 10.32 6.95 -4.06
C LEU A 102 10.61 7.47 -2.65
N PRO A 103 9.64 8.13 -2.01
CA PRO A 103 9.81 8.59 -0.63
C PRO A 103 10.00 7.42 0.33
N GLU A 104 10.97 7.58 1.24
CA GLU A 104 11.24 6.63 2.32
C GLU A 104 10.27 6.85 3.49
N PHE A 105 9.64 5.77 3.95
CA PHE A 105 8.76 5.75 5.10
C PHE A 105 9.32 4.88 6.22
N LEU A 106 9.61 5.47 7.39
CA LEU A 106 10.03 4.72 8.57
C LEU A 106 8.82 4.06 9.23
N LEU A 107 8.74 2.73 9.13
CA LEU A 107 7.66 1.94 9.71
C LEU A 107 7.88 1.71 11.21
N THR A 108 6.86 2.00 12.02
CA THR A 108 6.90 1.77 13.48
C THR A 108 5.76 0.90 13.99
N GLY A 109 4.73 0.66 13.18
CA GLY A 109 3.61 -0.22 13.53
C GLY A 109 2.64 -0.40 12.38
N TYR A 110 1.86 -1.48 12.40
CA TYR A 110 0.75 -1.66 11.46
C TYR A 110 -0.33 -2.56 12.03
N GLU A 111 -1.52 -2.46 11.45
CA GLU A 111 -2.71 -3.26 11.76
C GLU A 111 -3.43 -3.59 10.44
N LEU A 112 -3.78 -4.85 10.22
CA LEU A 112 -4.58 -5.27 9.06
C LEU A 112 -6.04 -4.87 9.29
N LEU A 113 -6.62 -4.12 8.36
CA LEU A 113 -8.01 -3.66 8.43
C LEU A 113 -8.95 -4.47 7.55
N ASP A 114 -8.55 -4.73 6.30
CA ASP A 114 -9.41 -5.37 5.31
C ASP A 114 -8.59 -6.20 4.33
N ARG A 115 -9.03 -7.43 4.07
CA ARG A 115 -8.41 -8.36 3.11
C ARG A 115 -9.05 -8.29 1.72
N ASN A 116 -10.25 -7.71 1.61
CA ASN A 116 -10.95 -7.56 0.34
C ASN A 116 -11.61 -6.17 0.20
N PRO A 117 -10.81 -5.10 0.21
CA PRO A 117 -11.34 -3.74 0.14
C PRO A 117 -11.80 -3.31 -1.27
N GLY A 118 -11.90 -4.21 -2.25
CA GLY A 118 -12.30 -3.90 -3.63
C GLY A 118 -11.18 -3.30 -4.48
N TRP A 119 -11.50 -2.38 -5.38
CA TRP A 119 -10.50 -1.73 -6.27
C TRP A 119 -9.47 -0.89 -5.48
N LEU A 120 -8.30 -0.59 -6.06
CA LEU A 120 -7.23 0.16 -5.37
C LEU A 120 -7.51 1.67 -5.42
N PHE A 121 -7.69 2.22 -6.62
CA PHE A 121 -7.92 3.64 -6.90
C PHE A 121 -9.23 3.90 -7.61
N ARG A 122 -9.62 3.06 -8.58
CA ARG A 122 -10.83 3.25 -9.39
C ARG A 122 -11.44 1.90 -9.81
N PRO A 123 -12.76 1.81 -10.05
CA PRO A 123 -13.40 0.55 -10.49
C PRO A 123 -12.84 -0.02 -11.81
N SER A 124 -12.28 0.84 -12.66
CA SER A 124 -11.64 0.47 -13.93
C SER A 124 -10.21 -0.05 -13.79
N ASP A 125 -9.65 -0.08 -12.58
CA ASP A 125 -8.30 -0.55 -12.31
C ASP A 125 -8.07 -1.97 -12.86
N ARG A 126 -6.90 -2.16 -13.48
CA ARG A 126 -6.45 -3.45 -14.00
C ARG A 126 -5.05 -3.73 -13.47
N TYR A 127 -4.98 -4.56 -12.44
CA TYR A 127 -3.71 -5.00 -11.87
C TYR A 127 -2.95 -5.89 -12.87
N HIS A 128 -1.65 -5.61 -13.02
CA HIS A 128 -0.72 -6.49 -13.73
C HIS A 128 0.45 -6.86 -12.82
N ARG A 129 0.73 -8.16 -12.70
CA ARG A 129 1.74 -8.67 -11.75
C ARG A 129 3.17 -8.25 -12.05
N HIS A 130 3.50 -8.02 -13.32
CA HIS A 130 4.87 -7.71 -13.75
C HIS A 130 5.05 -6.25 -14.20
N ARG A 131 4.02 -5.40 -14.08
CA ARG A 131 4.06 -4.02 -14.56
C ARG A 131 3.30 -3.11 -13.60
N ILE A 132 3.81 -1.90 -13.42
CA ILE A 132 3.05 -0.86 -12.74
C ILE A 132 1.95 -0.39 -13.69
N THR A 133 0.70 -0.61 -13.28
CA THR A 133 -0.50 -0.24 -14.05
C THR A 133 -1.49 0.58 -13.24
N MET A 134 -1.30 0.66 -11.92
CA MET A 134 -2.20 1.38 -11.03
C MET A 134 -1.44 2.55 -10.43
N MET A 135 -1.85 3.75 -10.80
CA MET A 135 -1.37 5.03 -10.29
C MET A 135 -2.59 5.85 -9.85
N PRO A 136 -2.51 6.61 -8.73
CA PRO A 136 -3.64 7.38 -8.22
C PRO A 136 -4.21 8.44 -9.19
#